data_AF-A0A3C1AC26-F1
#
_entry.id   AF-A0A3C1AC26-F1
#
_cell.length_a   1.000
_cell.length_b   1.000
_cell.length_c   1.000
_cell.angle_alpha   90.00
_cell.angle_beta   90.00
_cell.angle_gamma   90.00
#
_symmetry.space_group_name_H-M   'P 1'
#
loop_
_entity.id
_entity.type
_entity.pdbx_description
1 polymer ?
#
loop_
_entity_poly.entity_id
_entity_poly.type
_entity_poly.pdbx_seq_one_letter_code
_entity_poly.pdbx_strand_id
1 'polypeptide(L)'
;TYHQIFIGITCLSYISSLALAAFSPPPMKDRESGFTKVNIHRTLAIIHGASMLATNVLSAFLPNNPDLVPYHRAAAITAFSTLFAASIVINL
;
A
#
# COMPACT_ATOMS: atom_id res chain seq x y z
N THR A 1 -18.41 -16.19 -10.83
CA THR A 1 -18.41 -16.71 -9.44
C THR A 1 -17.02 -16.77 -8.84
N TYR A 2 -16.06 -17.51 -9.42
CA TYR A 2 -14.67 -17.58 -8.92
C TYR A 2 -13.97 -16.22 -8.76
N HIS A 3 -14.17 -15.31 -9.72
CA HIS A 3 -13.62 -13.96 -9.67
C HIS A 3 -14.07 -13.15 -8.45
N GLN A 4 -15.35 -13.25 -8.06
CA GLN A 4 -15.88 -12.53 -6.89
C GLN A 4 -15.37 -13.11 -5.57
N ILE A 5 -15.22 -14.44 -5.51
CA ILE A 5 -14.60 -15.12 -4.35
C ILE A 5 -13.14 -14.69 -4.22
N PHE A 6 -12.40 -14.66 -5.33
CA PHE A 6 -11.00 -14.22 -5.36
C PHE A 6 -10.84 -12.76 -4.89
N ILE A 7 -11.73 -11.86 -5.33
CA ILE A 7 -11.78 -10.48 -4.84
C ILE A 7 -12.05 -10.45 -3.33
N GLY A 8 -13.04 -11.21 -2.85
CA GLY A 8 -13.41 -11.24 -1.44
C GLY A 8 -12.27 -11.70 -0.54
N ILE A 9 -11.58 -12.78 -0.91
CA ILE A 9 -10.43 -13.31 -0.16
C ILE A 9 -9.27 -12.29 -0.15
N THR A 10 -9.00 -11.67 -1.29
CA THR A 10 -7.93 -10.66 -1.42
C THR A 10 -8.21 -9.43 -0.55
N CYS A 11 -9.46 -8.96 -0.52
CA CYS A 11 -9.84 -7.81 0.29
C CYS A 11 -9.74 -8.11 1.79
N LEU A 12 -10.20 -9.30 2.21
CA LEU A 12 -10.10 -9.77 3.59
C LEU A 12 -8.67 -9.92 4.07
N SER A 13 -7.80 -10.54 3.26
CA SER A 13 -6.39 -10.71 3.62
C SER A 13 -5.69 -9.35 3.74
N TYR A 14 -5.99 -8.41 2.85
CA TYR A 14 -5.41 -7.08 2.87
C TYR A 14 -5.80 -6.27 4.11
N ILE A 15 -7.09 -6.25 4.46
CA ILE A 15 -7.57 -5.59 5.69
C ILE A 15 -6.95 -6.25 6.93
N SER A 16 -6.83 -7.58 6.93
CA SER A 16 -6.21 -8.32 8.03
C SER A 16 -4.73 -7.97 8.19
N SER A 17 -3.97 -7.88 7.09
CA SER A 17 -2.57 -7.45 7.12
C SER A 17 -2.41 -6.01 7.61
N LEU A 18 -3.30 -5.11 7.20
CA LEU A 18 -3.31 -3.72 7.68
C LEU A 18 -3.59 -3.65 9.18
N ALA A 19 -4.61 -4.40 9.66
CA ALA A 19 -4.94 -4.47 11.07
C ALA A 19 -3.75 -5.00 11.88
N LEU A 20 -3.13 -6.10 11.43
CA LEU A 20 -1.96 -6.66 12.09
C LEU A 20 -0.81 -5.66 12.13
N ALA A 21 -0.55 -4.94 11.04
CA ALA A 21 0.50 -3.91 11.00
C ALA A 21 0.19 -2.69 11.90
N ALA A 22 -1.07 -2.27 12.01
CA ALA A 22 -1.49 -1.14 12.83
C ALA A 22 -1.41 -1.44 14.34
N PHE A 23 -1.72 -2.67 14.73
CA PHE A 23 -1.62 -3.13 16.14
C PHE A 23 -0.27 -3.76 16.48
N SER A 24 0.64 -3.88 15.51
CA SER A 24 1.98 -4.40 15.78
C SER A 24 2.74 -3.44 16.69
N PRO A 25 3.37 -3.94 17.77
CA PRO A 25 4.12 -3.09 18.68
C PRO A 25 5.24 -2.36 17.91
N PRO A 26 5.41 -1.04 18.14
CA PRO A 26 6.44 -0.29 17.45
C PRO A 26 7.82 -0.83 17.83
N PRO A 27 8.76 -0.98 16.88
CA PRO A 27 10.07 -1.53 17.18
C PRO A 27 10.83 -0.63 18.15
N MET A 28 11.27 -1.21 19.27
CA MET A 28 11.97 -0.56 20.41
C MET A 28 13.45 -0.21 20.13
N LYS A 29 13.84 0.04 18.88
CA LYS A 29 15.21 0.46 18.58
C LYS A 29 15.30 1.98 18.66
N ASP A 30 16.26 2.50 19.42
CA ASP A 30 16.64 3.92 19.36
C ASP A 30 16.86 4.29 17.90
N ARG A 31 15.95 5.11 17.38
CA ARG A 31 15.92 5.47 15.97
C ARG A 31 16.96 6.54 15.74
N GLU A 32 18.07 6.17 15.12
CA GLU A 32 18.99 7.17 14.59
C GLU A 32 18.25 8.08 13.61
N SER A 33 18.25 9.38 13.90
CA SER A 33 17.69 10.40 13.02
C SER A 33 18.58 10.55 11.79
N GLY A 34 18.06 10.26 10.59
CA GLY A 34 18.81 10.38 9.34
C GLY A 34 18.23 9.55 8.20
N PHE A 35 18.91 9.57 7.04
CA PHE A 35 18.62 8.72 5.87
C PHE A 35 19.04 7.26 6.10
N THR A 36 18.49 6.63 7.14
CA THR A 36 18.68 5.21 7.39
C THR A 36 17.76 4.39 6.49
N LYS A 37 18.18 3.17 6.14
CA LYS A 37 17.39 2.21 5.34
C LYS A 37 15.97 2.04 5.88
N VAL A 38 15.84 2.04 7.21
CA VAL A 38 14.57 1.92 7.94
C VAL A 38 13.66 3.15 7.73
N ASN A 39 14.22 4.37 7.76
CA ASN A 39 13.43 5.59 7.55
C ASN A 39 12.97 5.73 6.09
N ILE A 40 13.82 5.34 5.13
CA ILE A 40 13.45 5.31 3.70
C ILE A 40 12.37 4.26 3.47
N HIS A 41 12.56 3.03 3.97
CA HIS A 41 11.56 1.97 3.87
C HIS A 41 10.23 2.39 4.50
N ARG A 42 10.25 3.01 5.68
CA ARG A 42 9.05 3.54 6.35
C ARG A 42 8.33 4.58 5.50
N THR A 43 9.06 5.50 4.88
CA THR A 43 8.47 6.54 4.03
C THR A 43 7.84 5.92 2.79
N LEU A 44 8.53 4.99 2.13
CA LEU A 44 7.98 4.27 0.98
C LEU A 44 6.79 3.39 1.37
N ALA A 45 6.80 2.78 2.56
CA ALA A 45 5.68 1.99 3.08
C ALA A 45 4.43 2.86 3.32
N ILE A 46 4.61 4.09 3.82
CA ILE A 46 3.51 5.06 3.97
C ILE A 46 2.94 5.43 2.59
N ILE A 47 3.80 5.72 1.60
CA ILE A 47 3.35 6.05 0.25
C ILE A 47 2.64 4.87 -0.41
N HIS A 48 3.15 3.64 -0.22
CA HIS A 48 2.51 2.41 -0.70
C HIS A 48 1.10 2.24 -0.12
N GLY A 49 0.96 2.37 1.21
CA GLY A 49 -0.33 2.29 1.90
C GLY A 49 -1.30 3.39 1.45
N ALA A 50 -0.82 4.63 1.31
CA ALA A 50 -1.62 5.73 0.80
C ALA A 50 -2.09 5.50 -0.65
N SER A 51 -1.23 4.94 -1.51
CA SER A 51 -1.57 4.61 -2.90
C SER A 51 -2.60 3.48 -2.99
N MET A 52 -2.53 2.49 -2.09
CA MET A 52 -3.50 1.42 -1.96
C MET A 52 -4.88 1.93 -1.50
N LEU A 53 -4.91 2.86 -0.54
CA LEU A 53 -6.16 3.54 -0.15
C LEU A 53 -6.72 4.35 -1.31
N ALA A 54 -5.89 5.15 -1.99
CA ALA A 54 -6.31 5.94 -3.14
C ALA A 54 -6.90 5.07 -4.26
N THR A 55 -6.30 3.90 -4.52
CA THR A 55 -6.77 2.94 -5.53
C THR A 55 -8.16 2.40 -5.20
N ASN A 56 -8.43 2.07 -3.92
CA ASN A 56 -9.73 1.61 -3.44
C ASN A 56 -10.81 2.70 -3.43
N VAL A 57 -10.45 3.92 -3.03
CA VAL A 57 -11.38 5.06 -3.07
C VAL A 57 -11.74 5.36 -4.52
N LEU A 58 -10.76 5.38 -5.41
CA LEU A 58 -10.98 5.74 -6.80
C LEU A 58 -11.71 4.66 -7.59
N SER A 59 -11.53 3.38 -7.25
CA SER A 59 -12.34 2.29 -7.83
C SER A 59 -13.82 2.41 -7.46
N ALA A 60 -14.15 2.94 -6.29
CA ALA A 60 -15.55 3.19 -5.88
C ALA A 60 -16.23 4.31 -6.70
N PHE A 61 -15.46 5.29 -7.20
CA PHE A 61 -15.97 6.40 -8.02
C PHE A 61 -15.97 6.13 -9.52
N LEU A 62 -15.25 5.11 -9.98
CA LEU A 62 -15.15 4.67 -11.37
C LEU A 62 -16.50 4.43 -12.09
N PRO A 63 -17.53 3.82 -11.47
CA PRO A 63 -18.82 3.60 -12.15
C PRO A 63 -19.57 4.91 -12.49
N ASN A 64 -19.26 6.01 -11.80
CA ASN A 64 -19.92 7.30 -12.02
C ASN A 64 -19.11 8.26 -12.90
N ASN A 65 -17.79 8.04 -13.04
CA ASN A 65 -16.91 8.93 -13.81
C ASN A 65 -15.81 8.14 -14.54
N PRO A 66 -15.96 7.82 -15.84
CA PRO A 66 -14.96 7.08 -16.61
C PRO A 66 -13.62 7.83 -16.79
N ASP A 67 -13.61 9.15 -16.61
CA ASP A 67 -12.39 9.97 -16.69
C ASP A 67 -11.41 9.73 -15.52
N LEU A 68 -11.81 8.99 -14.48
CA LEU A 68 -10.97 8.66 -13.33
C LEU A 68 -10.10 7.41 -13.54
N VAL A 69 -10.30 6.68 -14.65
CA VAL A 69 -9.48 5.51 -15.04
C VAL A 69 -7.96 5.82 -15.11
N PRO A 70 -7.48 6.92 -15.72
CA PRO A 70 -6.04 7.23 -15.73
C PRO A 70 -5.48 7.46 -14.33
N TYR A 71 -6.24 8.10 -13.44
CA TYR A 71 -5.83 8.33 -12.06
C TYR A 71 -5.76 7.03 -11.25
N HIS A 72 -6.67 6.08 -11.51
CA HIS A 72 -6.67 4.77 -10.86
C HIS A 72 -5.44 3.96 -11.30
N ARG A 73 -5.10 4.02 -12.58
CA ARG A 73 -3.87 3.41 -13.10
C ARG A 73 -2.62 4.06 -12.50
N ALA A 74 -2.58 5.38 -12.41
CA ALA A 74 -1.45 6.08 -11.79
C ALA A 74 -1.26 5.66 -10.33
N ALA A 75 -2.34 5.65 -9.53
CA ALA A 75 -2.30 5.20 -8.13
C ALA A 75 -1.83 3.74 -8.00
N ALA A 76 -2.33 2.86 -8.87
CA ALA A 76 -1.92 1.45 -8.88
C ALA A 76 -0.43 1.28 -9.25
N ILE A 77 0.07 2.02 -10.25
CA ILE A 77 1.49 2.02 -10.62
C ILE A 77 2.33 2.51 -9.45
N THR A 78 1.95 3.61 -8.80
CA THR A 78 2.66 4.12 -7.62
C THR A 78 2.67 3.09 -6.49
N ALA A 79 1.56 2.40 -6.23
CA ALA A 79 1.51 1.34 -5.23
C ALA A 79 2.52 0.22 -5.53
N PHE A 80 2.57 -0.28 -6.77
CA PHE A 80 3.52 -1.33 -7.15
C PHE A 80 4.98 -0.86 -7.13
N SER A 81 5.27 0.33 -7.68
CA SER A 81 6.62 0.88 -7.72
C SER A 81 7.17 1.13 -6.32
N THR A 82 6.36 1.68 -5.41
CA THR A 82 6.79 1.96 -4.03
C THR A 82 6.99 0.69 -3.22
N LEU A 83 6.17 -0.34 -3.44
CA LEU A 83 6.37 -1.67 -2.83
C LEU A 83 7.70 -2.30 -3.25
N PHE A 84 7.99 -2.28 -4.56
CA PHE A 84 9.21 -2.84 -5.11
C PHE A 84 10.45 -2.10 -4.58
N ALA A 85 10.41 -0.77 -4.64
CA ALA A 85 11.48 0.06 -4.10
C ALA A 85 11.67 -0.15 -2.58
N ALA A 86 10.59 -0.26 -1.81
CA ALA A 86 10.65 -0.51 -0.37
C ALA A 86 11.30 -1.86 -0.05
N SER A 87 10.97 -2.89 -0.84
CA SER A 87 11.54 -4.24 -0.72
C SER A 87 13.04 -4.25 -1.01
N ILE A 88 13.50 -3.49 -2.00
CA ILE A 88 14.92 -3.37 -2.32
C ILE A 88 15.66 -2.64 -1.21
N VAL A 89 15.16 -1.46 -0.80
CA VAL A 89 15.85 -0.59 0.17
C VAL A 89 16.05 -1.25 1.53
N ILE A 90 15.13 -2.12 1.95
CA ILE A 90 15.26 -2.81 3.24
C ILE A 90 16.19 -4.02 3.19
N ASN A 91 16.42 -4.60 2.00
CA ASN A 91 17.32 -5.73 1.78
C ASN A 91 18.73 -5.32 1.33
N LEU A 92 18.93 -4.06 0.95
CA LEU A 92 20.24 -3.45 0.74
C LEU A 92 20.97 -3.28 2.07
#